data_AF-A0A0S8JPR5-F1
#
_entry.id   AF-A0A0S8JPR5-F1
#
_cell.length_a   1.000
_cell.length_b   1.000
_cell.length_c   1.000
_cell.angle_alpha   90.00
_cell.angle_beta   90.00
_cell.angle_gamma   90.00
#
_symmetry.space_group_name_H-M   'P 1'
#
loop_
_entity.id
_entity.type
_entity.pdbx_description
1 polymer ?
#
loop_
_entity_poly.entity_id
_entity_poly.type
_entity_poly.pdbx_seq_one_letter_code
_entity_poly.pdbx_strand_id
1 'polypeptide(L)'
;MKRRSFLKTAGYTAAAYITPKLSEKQTSVHEADLNSVSPEKHASVVVQDNKVYIKTHTLTAVIEKGVLTSLMSIINGEEFIENPDVNSFRALQLLYSNNEIINVNEEKFGSTETRQISDRSAEIVFHSWEGDGVLFISVDVETGDLLIEPSAYSSRPGVRACRWSITGLKPNLELVAPFFQGIKLKLDDPLIKNMRWDWPHSWEAGLAIFQSQEGGFWVHTQDNRYRYKAIQTGLESDPFVIG
;
A
#
# COMPACT_ATOMS: atom_id res chain seq x y z
N MET A 1 -30.88 2.91 -12.69
CA MET A 1 -31.15 1.51 -12.27
C MET A 1 -30.03 1.08 -11.32
N LYS A 2 -30.32 0.92 -10.03
CA LYS A 2 -29.30 0.71 -8.97
C LYS A 2 -28.86 -0.76 -8.96
N ARG A 3 -27.57 -1.04 -9.21
CA ARG A 3 -26.95 -2.37 -9.09
C ARG A 3 -25.97 -2.40 -7.90
N ARG A 4 -26.46 -2.71 -6.71
CA ARG A 4 -25.64 -3.08 -5.53
C ARG A 4 -26.45 -4.03 -4.65
N SER A 5 -26.41 -5.33 -4.92
CA SER A 5 -26.95 -6.37 -4.03
C SER A 5 -26.59 -7.79 -4.50
N PHE A 6 -25.30 -8.12 -4.66
CA PHE A 6 -24.95 -9.49 -5.11
C PHE A 6 -23.80 -10.21 -4.39
N LEU A 7 -23.30 -9.70 -3.26
CA LEU A 7 -22.30 -10.44 -2.47
C LEU A 7 -22.61 -10.37 -0.97
N LYS A 8 -23.74 -10.94 -0.57
CA LYS A 8 -23.96 -11.51 0.77
C LYS A 8 -24.64 -12.85 0.56
N THR A 9 -24.13 -13.89 1.21
CA THR A 9 -24.64 -15.28 1.33
C THR A 9 -23.82 -16.34 0.58
N ALA A 10 -22.87 -16.94 1.31
CA ALA A 10 -22.45 -18.35 1.29
C ALA A 10 -21.10 -18.43 2.05
N GLY A 11 -20.90 -19.21 3.11
CA GLY A 11 -21.76 -20.16 3.78
C GLY A 11 -21.25 -20.37 5.21
N TYR A 12 -22.20 -20.55 6.12
CA TYR A 12 -21.97 -21.13 7.44
C TYR A 12 -21.63 -22.61 7.25
N THR A 13 -20.53 -23.07 7.84
CA THR A 13 -20.38 -24.47 8.19
C THR A 13 -19.76 -24.55 9.57
N ALA A 14 -20.50 -25.14 10.49
CA ALA A 14 -20.13 -25.41 11.86
C ALA A 14 -18.98 -26.42 11.91
N ALA A 15 -18.00 -26.17 12.79
CA ALA A 15 -17.09 -27.18 13.28
C ALA A 15 -17.13 -27.16 14.82
N ALA A 16 -17.35 -28.36 15.36
CA ALA A 16 -17.70 -28.62 16.75
C ALA A 16 -16.53 -28.41 17.72
N TYR A 17 -16.91 -27.96 18.91
CA TYR A 17 -16.10 -27.89 20.12
C TYR A 17 -15.58 -29.27 20.55
N ILE A 18 -14.29 -29.37 20.85
CA ILE A 18 -13.74 -30.36 21.79
C ILE A 18 -12.77 -29.62 22.72
N THR A 19 -13.19 -29.39 23.95
CA THR A 19 -12.35 -28.87 25.05
C THR A 19 -11.76 -30.03 25.86
N PRO A 20 -10.45 -30.05 26.15
CA PRO A 20 -9.94 -30.69 27.35
C PRO A 20 -9.85 -29.66 28.49
N LYS A 21 -10.51 -30.00 29.60
CA LYS A 21 -10.35 -29.34 30.90
C LYS A 21 -8.89 -29.43 31.35
N LEU A 22 -8.27 -28.30 31.72
CA LEU A 22 -7.05 -28.28 32.51
C LEU A 22 -7.10 -27.13 33.53
N SER A 23 -7.28 -27.58 34.79
CA SER A 23 -6.88 -27.01 36.08
C SER A 23 -6.98 -25.50 36.31
N GLU A 24 -7.89 -25.15 37.22
CA GLU A 24 -7.87 -23.93 38.01
C GLU A 24 -6.50 -23.71 38.65
N LYS A 25 -5.96 -22.49 38.49
CA LYS A 25 -5.05 -21.90 39.46
C LYS A 25 -5.38 -20.41 39.57
N GLN A 26 -5.97 -20.06 40.71
CA GLN A 26 -6.15 -18.68 41.15
C GLN A 26 -4.79 -17.99 41.27
N THR A 27 -4.63 -16.83 40.63
CA THR A 27 -3.66 -15.85 41.08
C THR A 27 -4.23 -14.43 40.88
N SER A 28 -4.59 -13.86 42.02
CA SER A 28 -4.71 -12.44 42.39
C SER A 28 -4.82 -11.37 41.29
N VAL A 29 -5.95 -10.66 41.39
CA VAL A 29 -6.24 -9.32 40.90
C VAL A 29 -5.09 -8.35 41.19
N HIS A 30 -4.54 -7.76 40.14
CA HIS A 30 -3.97 -6.42 40.18
C HIS A 30 -4.75 -5.57 39.18
N GLU A 31 -5.79 -4.88 39.68
CA GLU A 31 -6.36 -3.70 39.02
C GLU A 31 -5.25 -2.64 38.99
N ALA A 32 -4.56 -2.53 37.86
CA ALA A 32 -3.72 -1.40 37.54
C ALA A 32 -4.49 -0.53 36.54
N ASP A 33 -4.93 0.63 37.05
CA ASP A 33 -5.38 1.84 36.36
C ASP A 33 -5.50 1.77 34.82
N LEU A 34 -6.71 1.49 34.35
CA LEU A 34 -7.13 1.61 32.94
C LEU A 34 -7.48 3.05 32.53
N ASN A 35 -6.79 4.06 33.09
CA ASN A 35 -6.97 5.47 32.74
C ASN A 35 -5.67 6.13 32.28
N SER A 36 -4.88 5.43 31.45
CA SER A 36 -4.04 6.16 30.50
C SER A 36 -4.95 6.68 29.40
N VAL A 37 -5.34 7.95 29.50
CA VAL A 37 -5.85 8.70 28.35
C VAL A 37 -4.76 8.64 27.30
N SER A 38 -4.89 7.72 26.35
CA SER A 38 -4.06 7.69 25.15
C SER A 38 -4.16 9.09 24.53
N PRO A 39 -3.02 9.72 24.17
CA PRO A 39 -3.06 11.01 23.48
C PRO A 39 -4.00 10.87 22.29
N GLU A 40 -4.93 11.82 22.11
CA GLU A 40 -5.91 11.77 21.02
C GLU A 40 -5.14 11.55 19.71
N LYS A 41 -5.28 10.35 19.14
CA LYS A 41 -4.63 10.01 17.88
C LYS A 41 -5.34 10.82 16.81
N HIS A 42 -4.64 11.78 16.23
CA HIS A 42 -5.16 12.60 15.14
C HIS A 42 -4.71 12.06 13.78
N ALA A 43 -5.63 12.04 12.84
CA ALA A 43 -5.38 11.71 11.44
C ALA A 43 -6.29 12.55 10.54
N SER A 44 -5.74 13.06 9.45
CA SER A 44 -6.44 13.93 8.51
C SER A 44 -5.96 13.70 7.08
N VAL A 45 -6.90 13.75 6.14
CA VAL A 45 -6.68 13.72 4.70
C VAL A 45 -7.33 14.94 4.09
N VAL A 46 -6.57 15.76 3.37
CA VAL A 46 -7.05 17.00 2.74
C VAL A 46 -6.66 17.02 1.27
N VAL A 47 -7.63 17.25 0.40
CA VAL A 47 -7.42 17.46 -1.03
C VAL A 47 -7.29 18.94 -1.31
N GLN A 48 -6.16 19.35 -1.87
CA GLN A 48 -5.90 20.72 -2.30
C GLN A 48 -5.06 20.70 -3.58
N ASP A 49 -5.41 21.53 -4.56
CA ASP A 49 -4.65 21.70 -5.81
C ASP A 49 -4.38 20.36 -6.55
N ASN A 50 -5.37 19.46 -6.55
CA ASN A 50 -5.28 18.11 -7.12
C ASN A 50 -4.22 17.19 -6.46
N LYS A 51 -3.83 17.52 -5.23
CA LYS A 51 -2.94 16.72 -4.37
C LYS A 51 -3.70 16.27 -3.14
N VAL A 52 -3.31 15.11 -2.63
CA VAL A 52 -3.80 14.57 -1.36
C VAL A 52 -2.72 14.78 -0.32
N TYR A 53 -3.01 15.59 0.68
CA TYR A 53 -2.17 15.81 1.85
C TYR A 53 -2.66 14.91 2.98
N ILE A 54 -1.76 14.09 3.50
CA ILE A 54 -2.04 13.13 4.57
C ILE A 54 -1.21 13.50 5.79
N LYS A 55 -1.83 13.48 6.96
CA LYS A 55 -1.16 13.59 8.25
C LYS A 55 -1.78 12.60 9.22
N THR A 56 -0.96 11.78 9.86
CA THR A 56 -1.34 10.91 10.97
C THR A 56 -0.52 11.29 12.20
N HIS A 57 -0.52 10.45 13.24
CA HIS A 57 0.36 10.62 14.39
C HIS A 57 1.74 9.98 14.17
N THR A 58 1.94 9.21 13.09
CA THR A 58 3.21 8.54 12.76
C THR A 58 3.89 9.15 11.53
N LEU A 59 3.12 9.65 10.56
CA LEU A 59 3.65 10.13 9.27
C LEU A 59 2.92 11.36 8.72
N THR A 60 3.58 12.04 7.80
CA THR A 60 2.97 12.94 6.82
C THR A 60 3.30 12.46 5.42
N ALA A 61 2.36 12.57 4.49
CA ALA A 61 2.58 12.18 3.10
C ALA A 61 1.85 13.11 2.14
N VAL A 62 2.33 13.16 0.89
CA VAL A 62 1.66 13.87 -0.20
C VAL A 62 1.59 12.95 -1.41
N ILE A 63 0.40 12.86 -2.02
CA ILE A 63 0.19 12.09 -3.25
C ILE A 63 -0.35 13.04 -4.33
N GLU A 64 0.28 13.04 -5.49
CA GLU A 64 -0.09 13.85 -6.65
C GLU A 64 -0.22 12.95 -7.89
N LYS A 65 -1.37 12.96 -8.56
CA LYS A 65 -1.66 12.10 -9.72
C LYS A 65 -1.35 10.60 -9.48
N GLY A 66 -1.54 10.15 -8.24
CA GLY A 66 -1.24 8.77 -7.80
C GLY A 66 0.21 8.52 -7.41
N VAL A 67 1.12 9.45 -7.66
CA VAL A 67 2.54 9.36 -7.30
C VAL A 67 2.71 9.84 -5.86
N LEU A 68 3.32 9.01 -5.01
CA LEU A 68 3.72 9.43 -3.67
C LEU A 68 4.91 10.39 -3.79
N THR A 69 4.68 11.67 -3.50
CA THR A 69 5.69 12.73 -3.69
C THR A 69 6.47 13.09 -2.43
N SER A 70 5.93 12.74 -1.27
CA SER A 70 6.58 12.91 0.03
C SER A 70 6.03 11.85 0.98
N LEU A 71 6.90 11.28 1.79
CA LEU A 71 6.60 10.40 2.90
C LEU A 71 7.62 10.69 4.00
N MET A 72 7.16 11.36 5.06
CA MET A 72 8.02 11.77 6.16
C MET A 72 7.52 11.17 7.47
N SER A 73 8.46 10.64 8.25
CA SER A 73 8.22 10.20 9.63
C SER A 73 8.09 11.41 10.55
N ILE A 74 7.04 11.45 11.39
CA ILE A 74 6.84 12.54 12.35
C ILE A 74 7.84 12.48 13.51
N ILE A 75 8.30 11.28 13.88
CA ILE A 75 9.13 11.07 15.07
C ILE A 75 10.52 11.68 14.90
N ASN A 76 11.14 11.48 13.74
CA ASN A 76 12.50 11.93 13.44
C ASN A 76 12.57 12.98 12.32
N GLY A 77 11.45 13.28 11.65
CA GLY A 77 11.42 14.23 10.53
C GLY A 77 12.09 13.70 9.26
N GLU A 78 12.39 12.41 9.20
CA GLU A 78 13.08 11.82 8.05
C GLU A 78 12.12 11.67 6.86
N GLU A 79 12.47 12.31 5.75
CA GLU A 79 11.80 12.16 4.45
C GLU A 79 12.35 10.92 3.73
N PHE A 80 11.49 10.09 3.16
CA PHE A 80 11.87 8.85 2.49
C PHE A 80 11.78 8.91 0.96
N ILE A 81 11.13 9.95 0.42
CA ILE A 81 10.98 10.18 -1.02
C ILE A 81 11.85 11.37 -1.46
N GLU A 82 12.59 11.21 -2.56
CA GLU A 82 13.48 12.19 -3.15
C GLU A 82 13.28 12.25 -4.67
N ASN A 83 13.02 13.46 -5.18
CA ASN A 83 12.83 13.76 -6.62
C ASN A 83 11.90 12.80 -7.39
N PRO A 84 10.68 12.54 -6.90
CA PRO A 84 9.73 11.66 -7.59
C PRO A 84 9.25 12.31 -8.89
N ASP A 85 9.20 11.55 -9.99
CA ASP A 85 8.76 12.08 -11.28
C ASP A 85 7.24 12.03 -11.45
N VAL A 86 6.54 13.10 -11.10
CA VAL A 86 5.07 13.17 -11.23
C VAL A 86 4.60 13.23 -12.69
N ASN A 87 5.44 13.70 -13.60
CA ASN A 87 5.02 14.02 -14.97
C ASN A 87 5.20 12.85 -15.93
N SER A 88 6.22 12.03 -15.73
CA SER A 88 6.51 10.88 -16.59
C SER A 88 6.26 9.53 -15.89
N PHE A 89 6.37 9.46 -14.56
CA PHE A 89 6.11 8.21 -13.85
C PHE A 89 4.63 7.86 -13.86
N ARG A 90 4.34 6.56 -14.01
CA ARG A 90 2.97 6.03 -14.14
C ARG A 90 2.66 5.18 -12.93
N ALA A 91 2.08 5.82 -11.91
CA ALA A 91 1.84 5.18 -10.64
C ALA A 91 0.89 3.97 -10.72
N LEU A 92 -0.12 4.01 -11.60
CA LEU A 92 -1.12 2.94 -11.71
C LEU A 92 -1.02 2.22 -13.07
N GLN A 93 -0.99 0.89 -13.03
CA GLN A 93 -0.80 0.06 -14.22
C GLN A 93 -1.71 -1.17 -14.23
N LEU A 94 -2.13 -1.57 -15.43
CA LEU A 94 -2.80 -2.83 -15.72
C LEU A 94 -1.80 -3.82 -16.31
N LEU A 95 -1.71 -5.01 -15.71
CA LEU A 95 -0.86 -6.08 -16.19
C LEU A 95 -1.72 -7.14 -16.86
N TYR A 96 -1.43 -7.44 -18.12
CA TYR A 96 -2.14 -8.45 -18.92
C TYR A 96 -1.42 -9.79 -18.95
N SER A 97 -2.14 -10.83 -19.34
CA SER A 97 -1.65 -12.22 -19.37
C SER A 97 -0.47 -12.50 -20.31
N ASN A 98 -0.25 -11.62 -21.29
CA ASN A 98 0.86 -11.66 -22.24
C ASN A 98 2.07 -10.83 -21.77
N ASN A 99 2.13 -10.47 -20.48
CA ASN A 99 3.11 -9.55 -19.89
C ASN A 99 3.08 -8.12 -20.45
N GLU A 100 2.01 -7.75 -21.16
CA GLU A 100 1.79 -6.37 -21.58
C GLU A 100 1.41 -5.52 -20.37
N ILE A 101 2.03 -4.34 -20.28
CA ILE A 101 1.80 -3.35 -19.24
C ILE A 101 1.13 -2.15 -19.90
N ILE A 102 -0.02 -1.77 -19.37
CA ILE A 102 -0.76 -0.59 -19.79
C ILE A 102 -0.78 0.39 -18.61
N ASN A 103 -0.38 1.63 -18.87
CA ASN A 103 -0.45 2.69 -17.89
C ASN A 103 -1.86 3.26 -17.81
N VAL A 104 -2.35 3.50 -16.59
CA VAL A 104 -3.65 4.12 -16.33
C VAL A 104 -3.39 5.54 -15.83
N ASN A 105 -3.42 6.49 -16.75
CA ASN A 105 -2.89 7.85 -16.57
C ASN A 105 -3.52 8.84 -17.57
N GLU A 106 -2.88 10.00 -17.76
CA GLU A 106 -3.31 11.06 -18.68
C GLU A 106 -2.79 10.91 -20.12
N GLU A 107 -2.16 9.79 -20.48
CA GLU A 107 -1.71 9.54 -21.86
C GLU A 107 -2.92 9.29 -22.78
N LYS A 108 -2.73 9.51 -24.09
CA LYS A 108 -3.76 9.26 -25.12
C LYS A 108 -5.13 9.86 -24.76
N PHE A 109 -5.15 11.13 -24.32
CA PHE A 109 -6.35 11.88 -23.92
C PHE A 109 -6.97 11.49 -22.57
N GLY A 110 -6.20 10.85 -21.69
CA GLY A 110 -6.64 10.60 -20.32
C GLY A 110 -6.66 11.87 -19.45
N SER A 111 -7.28 11.75 -18.28
CA SER A 111 -7.33 12.81 -17.26
C SER A 111 -7.31 12.20 -15.86
N THR A 112 -6.73 12.90 -14.90
CA THR A 112 -6.71 12.49 -13.49
C THR A 112 -7.41 13.51 -12.60
N GLU A 113 -8.36 13.05 -11.81
CA GLU A 113 -9.13 13.87 -10.87
C GLU A 113 -8.91 13.41 -9.44
N THR A 114 -8.67 14.36 -8.53
CA THR A 114 -8.58 14.07 -7.09
C THR A 114 -9.83 14.59 -6.40
N ARG A 115 -10.46 13.75 -5.57
CA ARG A 115 -11.70 14.07 -4.88
C ARG A 115 -11.58 13.80 -3.38
N GLN A 116 -12.02 14.77 -2.58
CA GLN A 116 -12.20 14.56 -1.15
C GLN A 116 -13.41 13.65 -0.92
N ILE A 117 -13.24 12.60 -0.11
CA ILE A 117 -14.35 11.70 0.28
C ILE A 117 -14.80 11.99 1.72
N SER A 118 -13.86 12.14 2.64
CA SER A 118 -14.09 12.51 4.04
C SER A 118 -12.86 13.22 4.61
N ASP A 119 -12.89 13.68 5.86
CA ASP A 119 -11.71 14.19 6.57
C ASP A 119 -10.59 13.14 6.76
N ARG A 120 -10.84 11.87 6.42
CA ARG A 120 -9.92 10.73 6.55
C ARG A 120 -9.70 9.96 5.27
N SER A 121 -10.28 10.40 4.15
CA SER A 121 -10.14 9.70 2.88
C SER A 121 -10.31 10.58 1.66
N ALA A 122 -9.63 10.18 0.59
CA ALA A 122 -9.68 10.78 -0.73
C ALA A 122 -9.60 9.67 -1.79
N GLU A 123 -9.99 10.01 -3.02
CA GLU A 123 -9.76 9.17 -4.18
C GLU A 123 -9.04 9.95 -5.27
N ILE A 124 -8.16 9.27 -6.00
CA ILE A 124 -7.60 9.75 -7.26
C ILE A 124 -8.20 8.85 -8.35
N VAL A 125 -8.98 9.45 -9.23
CA VAL A 125 -9.66 8.77 -10.33
C VAL A 125 -8.90 9.04 -11.62
N PHE A 126 -8.56 7.96 -12.31
CA PHE A 126 -7.84 7.98 -13.57
C PHE A 126 -8.83 7.60 -14.68
N HIS A 127 -9.03 8.52 -15.61
CA HIS A 127 -9.74 8.27 -16.85
C HIS A 127 -8.71 8.06 -17.95
N SER A 128 -8.56 6.82 -18.44
CA SER A 128 -7.63 6.51 -19.52
C SER A 128 -8.33 5.76 -20.65
N TRP A 129 -7.81 5.93 -21.86
CA TRP A 129 -8.33 5.29 -23.07
C TRP A 129 -8.41 3.77 -22.97
N GLU A 130 -7.44 3.15 -22.30
CA GLU A 130 -7.31 1.68 -22.24
C GLU A 130 -7.99 1.07 -21.00
N GLY A 131 -8.52 1.91 -20.10
CA GLY A 131 -9.14 1.51 -18.85
C GLY A 131 -9.24 2.65 -17.84
N ASP A 132 -10.17 2.53 -16.90
CA ASP A 132 -10.31 3.47 -15.79
C ASP A 132 -9.62 2.92 -14.54
N GLY A 133 -9.11 3.82 -13.70
CA GLY A 133 -8.45 3.49 -12.44
C GLY A 133 -8.98 4.32 -11.28
N VAL A 134 -8.86 3.78 -10.07
CA VAL A 134 -9.10 4.49 -8.83
C VAL A 134 -7.99 4.10 -7.85
N LEU A 135 -7.32 5.09 -7.27
CA LEU A 135 -6.48 4.92 -6.10
C LEU A 135 -7.25 5.48 -4.91
N PHE A 136 -7.79 4.61 -4.08
CA PHE A 136 -8.46 5.02 -2.84
C PHE A 136 -7.42 5.17 -1.73
N ILE A 137 -7.45 6.31 -1.06
CA ILE A 137 -6.48 6.72 -0.05
C ILE A 137 -7.24 6.95 1.24
N SER A 138 -6.85 6.25 2.30
CA SER A 138 -7.42 6.45 3.63
C SER A 138 -6.37 6.30 4.73
N VAL A 139 -6.74 6.61 5.96
CA VAL A 139 -5.85 6.50 7.11
C VAL A 139 -6.50 5.70 8.23
N ASP A 140 -5.72 4.83 8.86
CA ASP A 140 -6.09 4.19 10.12
C ASP A 140 -5.68 5.11 11.28
N VAL A 141 -6.67 5.58 12.05
CA VAL A 141 -6.43 6.50 13.17
C VAL A 141 -5.73 5.80 14.33
N GLU A 142 -6.01 4.51 14.53
CA GLU A 142 -5.45 3.74 15.65
C GLU A 142 -3.98 3.41 15.42
N THR A 143 -3.61 2.95 14.22
CA THR A 143 -2.22 2.58 13.92
C THR A 143 -1.41 3.75 13.37
N GLY A 144 -2.08 4.74 12.77
CA GLY A 144 -1.44 5.83 12.05
C GLY A 144 -1.03 5.45 10.63
N ASP A 145 -1.45 4.29 10.14
CA ASP A 145 -1.07 3.79 8.82
C ASP A 145 -1.79 4.55 7.69
N LEU A 146 -1.05 4.76 6.60
CA LEU A 146 -1.59 5.17 5.31
C LEU A 146 -2.04 3.94 4.54
N LEU A 147 -3.33 3.87 4.23
CA LEU A 147 -3.95 2.78 3.49
C LEU A 147 -4.11 3.19 2.03
N ILE A 148 -3.58 2.36 1.13
CA ILE A 148 -3.65 2.57 -0.32
C ILE A 148 -4.33 1.36 -0.96
N GLU A 149 -5.44 1.61 -1.65
CA GLU A 149 -6.24 0.58 -2.31
C GLU A 149 -6.32 0.89 -3.82
N PRO A 150 -5.39 0.35 -4.62
CA PRO A 150 -5.43 0.51 -6.07
C PRO A 150 -6.50 -0.40 -6.68
N SER A 151 -7.22 0.12 -7.65
CA SER A 151 -8.20 -0.62 -8.44
C SER A 151 -8.22 -0.10 -9.87
N ALA A 152 -8.37 -0.98 -10.84
CA ALA A 152 -8.50 -0.59 -12.23
C ALA A 152 -9.38 -1.57 -12.99
N TYR A 153 -9.98 -1.07 -14.07
CA TYR A 153 -10.86 -1.81 -14.94
C TYR A 153 -10.46 -1.57 -16.39
N SER A 154 -10.54 -2.62 -17.21
CA SER A 154 -10.48 -2.51 -18.66
C SER A 154 -11.56 -3.37 -19.31
N SER A 155 -12.10 -2.89 -20.42
CA SER A 155 -13.00 -3.68 -21.27
C SER A 155 -12.25 -4.75 -22.07
N ARG A 156 -10.93 -4.63 -22.20
CA ARG A 156 -10.11 -5.62 -22.90
C ARG A 156 -9.91 -6.86 -22.00
N PRO A 157 -10.20 -8.07 -22.51
CA PRO A 157 -9.98 -9.29 -21.72
C PRO A 157 -8.49 -9.55 -21.47
N GLY A 158 -8.19 -10.22 -20.37
CA GLY A 158 -6.83 -10.70 -20.07
C GLY A 158 -6.08 -9.92 -18.98
N VAL A 159 -6.70 -8.93 -18.35
CA VAL A 159 -6.15 -8.26 -17.15
C VAL A 159 -5.94 -9.31 -16.05
N ARG A 160 -4.73 -9.33 -15.47
CA ARG A 160 -4.33 -10.21 -14.37
C ARG A 160 -4.15 -9.48 -13.06
N ALA A 161 -3.64 -8.25 -13.10
CA ALA A 161 -3.37 -7.47 -11.90
C ALA A 161 -3.47 -5.98 -12.16
N CYS A 162 -3.73 -5.25 -11.07
CA CYS A 162 -3.53 -3.81 -10.98
C CYS A 162 -2.29 -3.58 -10.12
N ARG A 163 -1.31 -2.85 -10.64
CA ARG A 163 -0.08 -2.49 -9.94
C ARG A 163 -0.11 -1.01 -9.59
N TRP A 164 0.21 -0.70 -8.34
CA TRP A 164 0.57 0.64 -7.91
C TRP A 164 2.04 0.67 -7.53
N SER A 165 2.74 1.73 -7.91
CA SER A 165 4.18 1.83 -7.69
C SER A 165 4.58 3.16 -7.03
N ILE A 166 5.59 3.09 -6.17
CA ILE A 166 6.25 4.22 -5.51
C ILE A 166 7.60 4.43 -6.20
N THR A 167 7.88 5.67 -6.58
CA THR A 167 9.15 6.10 -7.19
C THR A 167 9.85 7.12 -6.29
N GLY A 168 11.11 7.44 -6.61
CA GLY A 168 11.89 8.40 -5.86
C GLY A 168 12.26 7.88 -4.47
N LEU A 169 12.38 6.57 -4.28
CA LEU A 169 12.88 6.05 -3.00
C LEU A 169 14.31 6.55 -2.78
N LYS A 170 14.62 7.07 -1.59
CA LYS A 170 15.98 7.56 -1.34
C LYS A 170 17.04 6.47 -1.56
N PRO A 171 18.17 6.78 -2.22
CA PRO A 171 19.21 5.79 -2.50
C PRO A 171 19.90 5.16 -1.28
N ASN A 172 19.77 5.79 -0.11
CA ASN A 172 20.32 5.27 1.14
C ASN A 172 19.42 4.25 1.84
N LEU A 173 18.20 4.00 1.32
CA LEU A 173 17.29 3.00 1.87
C LEU A 173 17.73 1.59 1.48
N GLU A 174 17.70 0.69 2.46
CA GLU A 174 17.89 -0.74 2.28
C GLU A 174 16.54 -1.45 2.32
N LEU A 175 16.29 -2.30 1.33
CA LEU A 175 15.13 -3.18 1.30
C LEU A 175 15.39 -4.39 2.20
N VAL A 176 14.57 -4.52 3.24
CA VAL A 176 14.46 -5.72 4.07
C VAL A 176 13.16 -6.42 3.70
N ALA A 177 13.27 -7.54 3.01
CA ALA A 177 12.12 -8.30 2.50
C ALA A 177 12.33 -9.79 2.69
N PRO A 178 11.27 -10.58 2.84
CA PRO A 178 11.36 -12.02 3.07
C PRO A 178 11.71 -12.82 1.80
N PHE A 179 12.34 -12.22 0.80
CA PHE A 179 12.73 -12.93 -0.42
C PHE A 179 13.80 -13.99 -0.11
N PHE A 180 13.71 -15.15 -0.75
CA PHE A 180 14.60 -16.31 -0.53
C PHE A 180 14.54 -16.83 0.92
N GLN A 181 15.46 -16.38 1.78
CA GLN A 181 15.57 -16.68 3.21
C GLN A 181 15.48 -15.39 4.06
N GLY A 182 15.09 -14.28 3.45
CA GLY A 182 15.23 -12.93 3.97
C GLY A 182 16.45 -12.24 3.38
N ILE A 183 16.27 -11.01 2.93
CA ILE A 183 17.33 -10.15 2.40
C ILE A 183 17.39 -8.84 3.17
N LYS A 184 18.56 -8.20 3.11
CA LYS A 184 18.78 -6.80 3.45
C LYS A 184 19.76 -6.24 2.44
N LEU A 185 19.27 -5.57 1.40
CA LEU A 185 20.07 -5.12 0.25
C LEU A 185 19.62 -3.72 -0.18
N LYS A 186 20.50 -2.96 -0.82
CA LYS A 186 20.12 -1.71 -1.49
C LYS A 186 19.28 -2.01 -2.73
N LEU A 187 18.40 -1.08 -3.10
CA LEU A 187 17.52 -1.23 -4.26
C LEU A 187 18.25 -1.34 -5.61
N ASP A 188 19.45 -0.80 -5.70
CA ASP A 188 20.32 -0.87 -6.88
C ASP A 188 21.22 -2.12 -6.91
N ASP A 189 21.09 -3.01 -5.92
CA ASP A 189 21.86 -4.25 -5.86
C ASP A 189 21.52 -5.17 -7.06
N PRO A 190 22.52 -5.67 -7.80
CA PRO A 190 22.30 -6.54 -8.96
C PRO A 190 21.47 -7.79 -8.70
N LEU A 191 21.41 -8.28 -7.45
CA LEU A 191 20.63 -9.47 -7.08
C LEU A 191 19.13 -9.23 -7.02
N ILE A 192 18.71 -7.96 -6.90
CA ILE A 192 17.28 -7.63 -6.74
C ILE A 192 16.79 -6.55 -7.69
N LYS A 193 17.65 -5.78 -8.34
CA LYS A 193 17.20 -4.70 -9.23
C LYS A 193 16.44 -5.23 -10.44
N ASN A 194 15.37 -4.52 -10.81
CA ASN A 194 14.46 -4.85 -11.91
C ASN A 194 13.92 -6.29 -11.89
N MET A 195 13.53 -6.78 -10.71
CA MET A 195 13.01 -8.14 -10.54
C MET A 195 11.55 -8.14 -10.09
N ARG A 196 10.79 -9.10 -10.61
CA ARG A 196 9.44 -9.42 -10.16
C ARG A 196 9.48 -10.63 -9.24
N TRP A 197 8.95 -10.46 -8.05
CA TRP A 197 8.84 -11.49 -7.02
C TRP A 197 7.38 -11.85 -6.84
N ASP A 198 7.07 -13.15 -6.80
CA ASP A 198 5.78 -13.56 -6.23
C ASP A 198 5.83 -13.27 -4.73
N TRP A 199 4.88 -12.49 -4.22
CA TRP A 199 4.96 -11.96 -2.85
C TRP A 199 3.57 -11.70 -2.27
N PRO A 200 3.26 -12.17 -1.06
CA PRO A 200 4.04 -13.14 -0.29
C PRO A 200 3.99 -14.54 -0.94
N HIS A 201 5.11 -15.27 -0.92
CA HIS A 201 5.19 -16.66 -1.39
C HIS A 201 5.45 -17.65 -0.24
N SER A 202 4.61 -18.69 -0.13
CA SER A 202 4.77 -19.78 0.85
C SER A 202 4.79 -19.32 2.32
N TRP A 203 5.96 -19.23 2.95
CA TRP A 203 6.15 -18.88 4.36
C TRP A 203 6.23 -17.38 4.62
N GLU A 204 6.41 -16.59 3.56
CA GLU A 204 6.71 -15.17 3.64
C GLU A 204 5.55 -14.37 4.24
N ALA A 205 5.89 -13.40 5.10
CA ALA A 205 4.95 -12.36 5.48
C ALA A 205 4.77 -11.37 4.32
N GLY A 206 3.54 -10.88 4.10
CA GLY A 206 3.26 -9.86 3.08
C GLY A 206 3.73 -8.49 3.51
N LEU A 207 5.03 -8.32 3.76
CA LEU A 207 5.68 -7.05 4.12
C LEU A 207 7.00 -6.85 3.35
N ALA A 208 7.34 -5.60 3.11
CA ALA A 208 8.61 -5.10 2.60
C ALA A 208 8.98 -3.84 3.40
N ILE A 209 10.15 -3.84 4.03
CA ILE A 209 10.62 -2.75 4.88
C ILE A 209 11.69 -1.97 4.13
N PHE A 210 11.62 -0.65 4.18
CA PHE A 210 12.61 0.27 3.66
C PHE A 210 13.29 0.94 4.85
N GLN A 211 14.51 0.47 5.14
CA GLN A 211 15.25 0.86 6.32
C GLN A 211 16.30 1.92 5.99
N SER A 212 16.34 3.00 6.76
CA SER A 212 17.42 3.98 6.78
C SER A 212 18.33 3.77 8.00
N GLN A 213 19.28 4.68 8.22
CA GLN A 213 20.10 4.65 9.45
C GLN A 213 19.31 5.06 10.70
N GLU A 214 18.35 5.96 10.56
CA GLU A 214 17.63 6.59 11.69
C GLU A 214 16.17 6.13 11.83
N GLY A 215 15.68 5.35 10.88
CA GLY A 215 14.29 4.90 10.85
C GLY A 215 13.98 4.05 9.62
N GLY A 216 12.75 4.18 9.14
CA GLY A 216 12.26 3.49 7.97
C GLY A 216 10.75 3.46 7.91
N PHE A 217 10.23 2.88 6.85
CA PHE A 217 8.82 2.58 6.70
C PHE A 217 8.65 1.16 6.14
N TRP A 218 7.43 0.65 6.16
CA TRP A 218 7.11 -0.62 5.56
C TRP A 218 5.87 -0.53 4.67
N VAL A 219 5.84 -1.36 3.65
CA VAL A 219 4.66 -1.63 2.86
C VAL A 219 4.23 -3.04 3.19
N HIS A 220 2.98 -3.21 3.62
CA HIS A 220 2.46 -4.53 3.91
C HIS A 220 1.04 -4.70 3.40
N THR A 221 0.64 -5.95 3.19
CA THR A 221 -0.70 -6.33 2.76
C THR A 221 -1.36 -7.19 3.84
N GLN A 222 -2.56 -6.82 4.26
CA GLN A 222 -3.39 -7.63 5.17
C GLN A 222 -4.33 -8.58 4.43
N ASP A 223 -4.31 -8.55 3.09
CA ASP A 223 -5.17 -9.44 2.32
C ASP A 223 -4.70 -10.90 2.52
N ASN A 224 -5.55 -11.71 3.12
CA ASN A 224 -5.31 -13.12 3.40
C ASN A 224 -5.66 -14.04 2.21
N ARG A 225 -6.10 -13.46 1.08
CA ARG A 225 -6.33 -14.19 -0.17
C ARG A 225 -4.98 -14.29 -0.89
N TYR A 226 -4.46 -15.50 -0.96
CA TYR A 226 -3.22 -15.83 -1.68
C TYR A 226 -3.37 -15.76 -3.21
N ARG A 227 -3.93 -14.68 -3.76
CA ARG A 227 -4.21 -14.55 -5.19
C ARG A 227 -3.49 -13.33 -5.76
N TYR A 228 -2.66 -13.59 -6.78
CA TYR A 228 -2.09 -12.58 -7.70
C TYR A 228 -1.41 -11.39 -7.02
N LYS A 229 -0.52 -11.67 -6.07
CA LYS A 229 0.31 -10.64 -5.46
C LYS A 229 1.76 -10.85 -5.86
N ALA A 230 2.39 -9.75 -6.19
CA ALA A 230 3.78 -9.69 -6.56
C ALA A 230 4.31 -8.34 -6.13
N ILE A 231 5.62 -8.28 -5.97
CA ILE A 231 6.35 -7.04 -5.76
C ILE A 231 7.42 -6.92 -6.85
N GLN A 232 7.53 -5.74 -7.43
CA GLN A 232 8.53 -5.38 -8.42
C GLN A 232 9.57 -4.50 -7.74
N THR A 233 10.81 -4.96 -7.68
CA THR A 233 11.94 -4.16 -7.19
C THR A 233 12.63 -3.49 -8.36
N GLY A 234 12.54 -2.17 -8.42
CA GLY A 234 13.11 -1.34 -9.48
C GLY A 234 12.48 -1.54 -10.85
N LEU A 235 12.88 -0.65 -11.76
CA LEU A 235 12.67 -0.72 -13.19
C LEU A 235 14.03 -0.81 -13.88
N GLU A 236 14.04 -1.16 -15.17
CA GLU A 236 15.28 -1.18 -15.97
C GLU A 236 15.97 0.19 -15.98
N SER A 237 15.19 1.27 -16.04
CA SER A 237 15.68 2.65 -16.08
C SER A 237 15.96 3.26 -14.71
N ASP A 238 15.38 2.71 -13.65
CA ASP A 238 15.43 3.31 -12.30
C ASP A 238 15.29 2.23 -11.21
N PRO A 239 16.35 1.94 -10.44
CA PRO A 239 16.27 0.96 -9.36
C PRO A 239 15.46 1.45 -8.15
N PHE A 240 15.24 2.77 -8.01
CA PHE A 240 14.62 3.37 -6.82
C PHE A 240 13.09 3.44 -6.89
N VAL A 241 12.51 2.34 -7.37
CA VAL A 241 11.08 2.15 -7.55
C VAL A 241 10.67 0.84 -6.86
N ILE A 242 9.49 0.82 -6.24
CA ILE A 242 8.85 -0.41 -5.78
C ILE A 242 7.41 -0.44 -6.32
N GLY A 243 6.95 -1.59 -6.78
CA GLY A 243 5.58 -1.78 -7.29
C GLY A 243 5.04 -3.16 -7.10
#